data_AF-A0A3B0VWM4-F1
#
_entry.id   AF-A0A3B0VWM4-F1
#
_cell.length_a   1.000
_cell.length_b   1.000
_cell.length_c   1.000
_cell.angle_alpha   90.00
_cell.angle_beta   90.00
_cell.angle_gamma   90.00
#
_symmetry.space_group_name_H-M   'P 1'
#
loop_
_entity.id
_entity.type
_entity.pdbx_description
1 polymer ?
#
loop_
_entity_poly.entity_id
_entity_poly.type
_entity_poly.pdbx_seq_one_letter_code
_entity_poly.pdbx_strand_id
1 'polypeptide(L)'
;YIQEMEPLELAKAVRPFLEAAGLEVNVEALLVVMPPMSVRLKHFPDAIPFLRFLSEEMPLPESAEALTHKKLPLPAAKAAFTEAREMLASIEPFSLETISQRLFAIGEKHADNGKAGPFLGPMRFAVTGQKVSPPLFESVLALGRDPVVQRLDQILLLF
;
A
#
# COMPACT_ATOMS: atom_id res chain seq x y z
N TYR A 1 -16.90 -17.06 11.31
CA TYR A 1 -15.60 -17.74 11.26
C TYR A 1 -14.46 -16.82 10.85
N ILE A 2 -14.21 -16.50 9.56
CA ILE A 2 -13.04 -15.66 9.17
C ILE A 2 -12.96 -14.32 9.92
N GLN A 3 -14.09 -13.62 10.08
CA GLN A 3 -14.15 -12.32 10.77
C GLN A 3 -13.91 -12.40 12.28
N GLU A 4 -14.01 -13.60 12.87
CA GLU A 4 -13.85 -13.86 14.30
C GLU A 4 -12.47 -14.47 14.61
N MET A 5 -11.64 -14.73 13.58
CA MET A 5 -10.31 -15.30 13.77
C MET A 5 -9.34 -14.24 14.30
N GLU A 6 -8.46 -14.66 15.19
CA GLU A 6 -7.33 -13.81 15.58
C GLU A 6 -6.39 -13.59 14.39
N PRO A 7 -5.71 -12.43 14.29
CA PRO A 7 -4.88 -12.10 13.12
C PRO A 7 -3.82 -13.16 12.78
N LEU A 8 -3.20 -13.77 13.80
CA LEU A 8 -2.21 -14.83 13.63
C LEU A 8 -2.83 -16.12 13.11
N GLU A 9 -4.04 -16.46 13.54
CA GLU A 9 -4.76 -17.65 13.06
C GLU A 9 -5.17 -17.47 11.60
N LEU A 10 -5.69 -16.28 11.25
CA LEU A 10 -6.04 -15.95 9.88
C LEU A 10 -4.82 -15.96 8.97
N ALA A 11 -3.69 -15.38 9.42
CA ALA A 11 -2.43 -15.40 8.68
C ALA A 11 -1.95 -16.84 8.38
N LYS A 12 -2.01 -17.73 9.38
CA LYS A 12 -1.68 -19.15 9.20
C LYS A 12 -2.64 -19.86 8.25
N ALA A 13 -3.93 -19.52 8.28
CA ALA A 13 -4.94 -20.15 7.44
C ALA A 13 -4.85 -19.71 5.96
N VAL A 14 -4.50 -18.46 5.67
CA VAL A 14 -4.37 -17.98 4.28
C VAL A 14 -3.04 -18.40 3.64
N ARG A 15 -1.98 -18.55 4.44
CA ARG A 15 -0.61 -18.78 3.96
C ARG A 15 -0.47 -19.95 2.97
N PRO A 16 -1.04 -21.16 3.21
CA PRO A 16 -0.93 -22.27 2.26
C PRO A 16 -1.50 -21.96 0.87
N PHE A 17 -2.54 -21.11 0.78
CA PHE A 17 -3.13 -20.71 -0.49
C PHE A 17 -2.28 -19.69 -1.23
N LEU A 18 -1.59 -18.80 -0.50
CA LEU A 18 -0.62 -17.87 -1.08
C LEU A 18 0.59 -18.64 -1.63
N GLU A 19 1.15 -19.57 -0.86
CA GLU A 19 2.29 -20.40 -1.27
C GLU A 19 1.95 -21.26 -2.50
N ALA A 20 0.76 -21.88 -2.52
CA ALA A 20 0.28 -22.64 -3.69
C ALA A 20 0.10 -21.77 -4.95
N ALA A 21 -0.09 -20.46 -4.78
CA ALA A 21 -0.15 -19.49 -5.87
C ALA A 21 1.21 -18.87 -6.23
N GLY A 22 2.30 -19.34 -5.62
CA GLY A 22 3.66 -18.81 -5.83
C GLY A 22 3.95 -17.49 -5.12
N LEU A 23 3.13 -17.11 -4.13
CA LEU A 23 3.33 -15.92 -3.31
C LEU A 23 3.95 -16.31 -1.96
N GLU A 24 5.27 -16.19 -1.86
CA GLU A 24 5.97 -16.32 -0.59
C GLU A 24 5.86 -15.01 0.19
N VAL A 25 5.03 -15.00 1.23
CA VAL A 25 4.80 -13.83 2.08
C VAL A 25 5.21 -14.15 3.50
N ASN A 26 6.05 -13.28 4.09
CA ASN A 26 6.46 -13.44 5.49
C ASN A 26 5.27 -13.25 6.46
N VAL A 27 5.36 -13.86 7.64
CA VAL A 27 4.24 -13.88 8.59
C VAL A 27 4.01 -12.48 9.17
N GLU A 28 5.06 -11.69 9.33
CA GLU A 28 5.02 -10.33 9.85
C GLU A 28 4.17 -9.40 8.96
N ALA A 29 4.36 -9.45 7.64
CA ALA A 29 3.57 -8.73 6.66
C ALA A 29 2.10 -9.20 6.68
N LEU A 30 1.88 -10.52 6.78
CA LEU A 30 0.53 -11.06 6.92
C LEU A 30 -0.16 -10.52 8.19
N LEU A 31 0.52 -10.51 9.34
CA LEU A 31 -0.03 -9.97 10.59
C LEU A 31 -0.45 -8.51 10.47
N VAL A 32 0.25 -7.71 9.66
CA VAL A 32 -0.12 -6.31 9.39
C VAL A 32 -1.39 -6.20 8.55
N VAL A 33 -1.54 -7.02 7.50
CA VAL A 33 -2.66 -6.91 6.56
C VAL A 33 -3.88 -7.77 6.93
N MET A 34 -3.75 -8.79 7.77
CA MET A 34 -4.87 -9.65 8.16
C MET A 34 -6.02 -8.92 8.87
N PRO A 35 -5.79 -7.99 9.82
CA PRO A 35 -6.86 -7.26 10.49
C PRO A 35 -7.83 -6.55 9.53
N PRO A 36 -7.37 -5.75 8.55
CA PRO A 36 -8.29 -5.19 7.54
C PRO A 36 -8.80 -6.25 6.55
N MET A 37 -8.11 -7.37 6.34
CA MET A 37 -8.56 -8.39 5.39
C MET A 37 -9.70 -9.25 5.91
N SER A 38 -9.83 -9.48 7.23
CA SER A 38 -10.85 -10.36 7.80
C SER A 38 -12.28 -10.06 7.33
N VAL A 39 -12.64 -8.78 7.19
CA VAL A 39 -13.98 -8.33 6.72
C VAL A 39 -14.13 -8.33 5.20
N ARG A 40 -13.03 -8.48 4.46
CA ARG A 40 -12.97 -8.45 2.98
C ARG A 40 -12.89 -9.85 2.36
N LEU A 41 -12.53 -10.87 3.14
CA LEU A 41 -12.40 -12.25 2.69
C LEU A 41 -13.70 -13.04 2.94
N LYS A 42 -14.20 -13.75 1.91
CA LYS A 42 -15.26 -14.74 2.08
C LYS A 42 -14.68 -16.14 2.23
N HIS A 43 -13.57 -16.40 1.55
CA HIS A 43 -12.81 -17.64 1.57
C HIS A 43 -11.31 -17.33 1.68
N PHE A 44 -10.50 -18.24 2.21
CA PHE A 44 -9.05 -18.02 2.33
C PHE A 44 -8.33 -17.73 0.99
N PRO A 45 -8.65 -18.39 -0.14
CA PRO A 45 -8.06 -18.06 -1.43
C PRO A 45 -8.35 -16.65 -1.92
N ASP A 46 -9.41 -15.99 -1.41
CA ASP A 46 -9.73 -14.61 -1.80
C ASP A 46 -8.60 -13.64 -1.43
N ALA A 47 -7.67 -14.03 -0.54
CA ALA A 47 -6.52 -13.22 -0.16
C ALA A 47 -5.49 -13.09 -1.29
N ILE A 48 -5.39 -14.07 -2.19
CA ILE A 48 -4.42 -14.10 -3.29
C ILE A 48 -4.46 -12.81 -4.11
N PRO A 49 -5.61 -12.41 -4.72
CA PRO A 49 -5.66 -11.19 -5.51
C PRO A 49 -5.37 -9.92 -4.71
N PHE A 50 -5.63 -9.87 -3.40
CA PHE A 50 -5.31 -8.68 -2.58
C PHE A 50 -3.82 -8.56 -2.27
N LEU A 51 -3.12 -9.68 -2.12
CA LEU A 51 -1.76 -9.74 -1.57
C LEU A 51 -0.68 -9.97 -2.62
N ARG A 52 -1.03 -10.06 -3.91
CA ARG A 52 -0.04 -10.17 -4.99
C ARG A 52 1.03 -9.10 -4.92
N PHE A 53 0.70 -7.88 -4.48
CA PHE A 53 1.67 -6.81 -4.39
C PHE A 53 2.85 -7.06 -3.45
N LEU A 54 2.77 -8.05 -2.55
CA LEU A 54 3.84 -8.43 -1.65
C LEU A 54 4.92 -9.31 -2.32
N SER A 55 4.72 -9.75 -3.57
CA SER A 55 5.79 -10.40 -4.35
C SER A 55 6.73 -9.37 -5.02
N GLU A 56 7.90 -9.84 -5.46
CA GLU A 56 8.97 -9.01 -6.03
C GLU A 56 8.57 -8.30 -7.33
N GLU A 57 7.72 -8.92 -8.16
CA GLU A 57 7.31 -8.37 -9.45
C GLU A 57 5.89 -7.79 -9.39
N MET A 58 5.77 -6.46 -9.47
CA MET A 58 4.48 -5.80 -9.71
C MET A 58 4.59 -4.78 -10.84
N PRO A 59 3.59 -4.75 -11.74
CA PRO A 59 3.54 -3.76 -12.79
C PRO A 59 3.39 -2.36 -12.19
N LEU A 60 4.15 -1.42 -12.75
CA LEU A 60 3.94 0.00 -12.50
C LEU A 60 2.61 0.45 -13.13
N PRO A 61 1.99 1.52 -12.60
CA PRO A 61 0.91 2.25 -13.27
C PRO A 61 1.27 2.59 -14.72
N GLU A 62 0.27 2.59 -15.61
CA GLU A 62 0.50 2.84 -17.04
C GLU A 62 1.11 4.20 -17.37
N SER A 63 0.86 5.23 -16.55
CA SER A 63 1.40 6.56 -16.71
C SER A 63 1.25 7.39 -15.42
N ALA A 64 1.91 8.56 -15.38
CA ALA A 64 1.76 9.49 -14.26
C ALA A 64 0.33 10.06 -14.15
N GLU A 65 -0.43 10.16 -15.24
CA GLU A 65 -1.83 10.61 -15.20
C GLU A 65 -2.70 9.69 -14.36
N ALA A 66 -2.43 8.37 -14.35
CA ALA A 66 -3.12 7.39 -13.51
C ALA A 66 -2.87 7.61 -12.01
N LEU A 67 -1.89 8.44 -11.66
CA LEU A 67 -1.51 8.82 -10.30
C LEU A 67 -1.95 10.23 -9.91
N THR A 68 -2.81 10.85 -10.72
CA THR A 68 -3.38 12.17 -10.44
C THR A 68 -4.81 12.07 -9.95
N HIS A 69 -5.32 13.21 -9.48
CA HIS A 69 -6.73 13.40 -9.21
C HIS A 69 -7.12 14.82 -9.62
N LYS A 70 -8.42 15.08 -9.86
CA LYS A 70 -8.91 16.45 -10.17
C LYS A 70 -8.56 17.52 -9.12
N LYS A 71 -8.25 17.06 -7.91
CA LYS A 71 -7.85 17.84 -6.72
C LYS A 71 -6.35 17.73 -6.40
N LEU A 72 -5.61 16.98 -7.22
CA LEU A 72 -4.18 16.75 -7.14
C LEU A 72 -3.64 16.60 -8.58
N PRO A 73 -3.56 17.69 -9.35
CA PRO A 73 -3.09 17.66 -10.73
C PRO A 73 -1.61 17.26 -10.82
N LEU A 74 -1.14 16.93 -12.02
CA LEU A 74 0.18 16.34 -12.27
C LEU A 74 1.35 17.01 -11.51
N PRO A 75 1.53 18.35 -11.50
CA PRO A 75 2.64 18.97 -10.78
C PRO A 75 2.55 18.77 -9.25
N ALA A 76 1.34 18.85 -8.70
CA ALA A 76 1.08 18.64 -7.27
C ALA A 76 1.23 17.16 -6.89
N ALA A 77 0.80 16.25 -7.76
CA ALA A 77 1.02 14.81 -7.58
C ALA A 77 2.53 14.50 -7.55
N LYS A 78 3.31 15.00 -8.52
CA LYS A 78 4.77 14.81 -8.55
C LYS A 78 5.42 15.29 -7.26
N ALA A 79 5.05 16.48 -6.77
CA ALA A 79 5.55 17.03 -5.52
C ALA A 79 5.18 16.16 -4.30
N ALA A 80 3.92 15.71 -4.22
CA ALA A 80 3.45 14.84 -3.15
C ALA A 80 4.17 13.48 -3.12
N PHE A 81 4.36 12.85 -4.29
CA PHE A 81 5.11 11.59 -4.40
C PHE A 81 6.59 11.76 -4.06
N THR A 82 7.21 12.87 -4.46
CA THR A 82 8.61 13.18 -4.12
C THR A 82 8.77 13.30 -2.59
N GLU A 83 7.91 14.10 -1.94
CA GLU A 83 7.94 14.27 -0.49
C GLU A 83 7.63 12.98 0.26
N ALA A 84 6.66 12.18 -0.23
CA ALA A 84 6.34 10.89 0.38
C ALA A 84 7.50 9.90 0.30
N ARG A 85 8.22 9.87 -0.84
CA ARG A 85 9.42 9.06 -1.01
C ARG A 85 10.52 9.45 -0.02
N GLU A 86 10.86 10.73 0.04
CA GLU A 86 11.90 11.24 0.97
C GLU A 86 11.54 10.98 2.44
N MET A 87 10.28 11.21 2.78
CA MET A 87 9.75 10.96 4.12
C MET A 87 9.84 9.47 4.46
N LEU A 88 9.34 8.57 3.61
CA LEU A 88 9.36 7.13 3.89
C LEU A 88 10.78 6.55 3.97
N ALA A 89 11.73 7.13 3.23
CA ALA A 89 13.13 6.72 3.28
C ALA A 89 13.82 7.05 4.62
N SER A 90 13.31 8.01 5.39
CA SER A 90 13.96 8.53 6.59
C SER A 90 13.10 8.52 7.86
N ILE A 91 11.81 8.18 7.75
CA ILE A 91 10.87 8.19 8.86
C ILE A 91 11.29 7.21 9.95
N GLU A 92 11.36 7.67 11.19
CA GLU A 92 11.53 6.82 12.37
C GLU A 92 10.51 7.22 13.45
N PRO A 93 9.79 6.25 14.05
CA PRO A 93 9.80 4.81 13.73
C PRO A 93 9.05 4.50 12.41
N PHE A 94 9.45 3.43 11.71
CA PHE A 94 8.70 2.88 10.58
C PHE A 94 7.47 2.09 11.08
N SER A 95 6.48 2.80 11.61
CA SER A 95 5.28 2.24 12.25
C SER A 95 4.01 2.67 11.53
N LEU A 96 2.92 1.90 11.71
CA LEU A 96 1.61 2.22 11.12
C LEU A 96 1.12 3.62 11.49
N GLU A 97 1.27 3.99 12.77
CA GLU A 97 0.89 5.31 13.28
C GLU A 97 1.66 6.42 12.59
N THR A 98 3.00 6.34 12.56
CA THR A 98 3.83 7.39 11.97
C THR A 98 3.64 7.48 10.45
N ILE A 99 3.54 6.34 9.76
CA ILE A 99 3.28 6.27 8.31
C ILE A 99 1.94 6.93 7.97
N SER A 100 0.88 6.55 8.69
CA SER A 100 -0.46 7.09 8.45
C SER A 100 -0.50 8.60 8.68
N GLN A 101 -0.02 9.08 9.83
CA GLN A 101 0.01 10.50 10.16
C GLN A 101 0.75 11.32 9.10
N ARG A 102 1.93 10.87 8.67
CA ARG A 102 2.77 11.60 7.71
C ARG A 102 2.17 11.60 6.30
N LEU A 103 1.66 10.46 5.82
CA LEU A 103 1.02 10.40 4.50
C LEU A 103 -0.29 11.19 4.44
N PHE A 104 -1.06 11.24 5.54
CA PHE A 104 -2.20 12.14 5.66
C PHE A 104 -1.77 13.61 5.50
N ALA A 105 -0.77 14.04 6.27
CA ALA A 105 -0.28 15.42 6.23
C ALA A 105 0.24 15.83 4.84
N ILE A 106 0.97 14.94 4.15
CA ILE A 106 1.43 15.17 2.78
C ILE A 106 0.24 15.34 1.83
N GLY A 107 -0.76 14.47 1.92
CA GLY A 107 -1.96 14.57 1.09
C GLY A 107 -2.73 15.87 1.32
N GLU A 108 -2.92 16.27 2.58
CA GLU A 108 -3.61 17.53 2.94
C GLU A 108 -2.84 18.77 2.47
N LYS A 109 -1.50 18.72 2.50
CA LYS A 109 -0.62 19.80 2.05
C LYS A 109 -0.70 20.03 0.54
N HIS A 110 -0.71 18.97 -0.26
CA HIS A 110 -0.59 19.07 -1.73
C HIS A 110 -1.93 19.08 -2.48
N ALA A 111 -3.00 18.54 -1.88
CA ALA A 111 -4.32 18.57 -2.50
C ALA A 111 -4.98 19.95 -2.36
N ASP A 112 -5.58 20.46 -3.44
CA ASP A 112 -6.21 21.80 -3.50
C ASP A 112 -7.39 21.97 -2.53
N ASN A 113 -7.95 20.86 -2.03
CA ASN A 113 -9.11 20.84 -1.15
C ASN A 113 -8.74 20.64 0.32
N GLY A 114 -7.43 20.59 0.64
CA GLY A 114 -6.93 20.38 2.00
C GLY A 114 -7.29 19.01 2.60
N LYS A 115 -7.60 18.01 1.76
CA LYS A 115 -7.92 16.64 2.20
C LYS A 115 -6.91 15.67 1.63
N ALA A 116 -6.56 14.62 2.39
CA ALA A 116 -5.60 13.62 1.92
C ALA A 116 -6.15 12.67 0.83
N GLY A 117 -7.47 12.47 0.75
CA GLY A 117 -8.10 11.49 -0.14
C GLY A 117 -7.63 11.51 -1.61
N PRO A 118 -7.53 12.69 -2.27
CA PRO A 118 -6.93 12.85 -3.59
C PRO A 118 -5.53 12.27 -3.77
N PHE A 119 -4.74 12.17 -2.71
CA PHE A 119 -3.38 11.60 -2.72
C PHE A 119 -3.34 10.14 -2.26
N LEU A 120 -4.07 9.78 -1.20
CA LEU A 120 -3.98 8.43 -0.61
C LEU A 120 -4.43 7.33 -1.59
N GLY A 121 -5.41 7.60 -2.43
CA GLY A 121 -5.85 6.68 -3.48
C GLY A 121 -4.75 6.39 -4.51
N PRO A 122 -4.23 7.41 -5.20
CA PRO A 122 -3.07 7.29 -6.09
C PRO A 122 -1.84 6.67 -5.42
N MET A 123 -1.52 7.08 -4.20
CA MET A 123 -0.39 6.52 -3.45
C MET A 123 -0.55 5.02 -3.22
N ARG A 124 -1.76 4.55 -2.88
CA ARG A 124 -2.04 3.11 -2.78
C ARG A 124 -1.81 2.40 -4.11
N PHE A 125 -2.26 2.99 -5.21
CA PHE A 125 -2.07 2.40 -6.53
C PHE A 125 -0.59 2.35 -6.91
N ALA A 126 0.17 3.42 -6.65
CA ALA A 126 1.61 3.47 -6.88
C ALA A 126 2.38 2.39 -6.11
N VAL A 127 2.09 2.20 -4.82
CA VAL A 127 2.84 1.21 -4.02
C VAL A 127 2.39 -0.22 -4.26
N THR A 128 1.12 -0.45 -4.61
CA THR A 128 0.59 -1.81 -4.78
C THR A 128 0.53 -2.27 -6.23
N GLY A 129 0.54 -1.36 -7.22
CA GLY A 129 0.24 -1.69 -8.61
C GLY A 129 -1.19 -2.20 -8.83
N GLN A 130 -2.07 -2.09 -7.82
CA GLN A 130 -3.39 -2.71 -7.81
C GLN A 130 -4.51 -1.70 -7.55
N LYS A 131 -5.60 -1.80 -8.33
CA LYS A 131 -6.84 -1.04 -8.07
C LYS A 131 -7.59 -1.55 -6.83
N VAL A 132 -7.43 -2.84 -6.53
CA VAL A 132 -8.01 -3.52 -5.36
C VAL A 132 -6.86 -4.08 -4.54
N SER A 133 -6.69 -3.54 -3.33
CA SER A 133 -5.61 -3.88 -2.40
C SER A 133 -6.05 -3.58 -0.96
N PRO A 134 -5.31 -4.06 0.05
CA PRO A 134 -5.49 -3.63 1.43
C PRO A 134 -5.37 -2.10 1.58
N PRO A 135 -5.72 -1.53 2.74
CA PRO A 135 -5.52 -0.10 2.96
C PRO A 135 -4.03 0.28 2.82
N LEU A 136 -3.80 1.55 2.45
CA LEU A 136 -2.47 2.02 2.04
C LEU A 136 -1.41 1.83 3.12
N PHE A 137 -1.71 2.19 4.36
CA PHE A 137 -0.70 2.26 5.42
C PHE A 137 -0.21 0.88 5.83
N GLU A 138 -1.13 -0.08 5.93
CA GLU A 138 -0.85 -1.49 6.15
C GLU A 138 -0.08 -2.08 4.96
N SER A 139 -0.41 -1.67 3.73
CA SER A 139 0.33 -2.09 2.54
C SER A 139 1.78 -1.59 2.55
N VAL A 140 2.00 -0.32 2.93
CA VAL A 140 3.35 0.26 3.07
C VAL A 140 4.12 -0.43 4.18
N LEU A 141 3.50 -0.65 5.34
CA LEU A 141 4.14 -1.30 6.47
C LEU A 141 4.48 -2.77 6.17
N ALA A 142 3.58 -3.48 5.50
CA ALA A 142 3.77 -4.89 5.13
C ALA A 142 4.87 -5.08 4.07
N LEU A 143 5.01 -4.15 3.12
CA LEU A 143 6.14 -4.14 2.18
C LEU A 143 7.47 -3.80 2.85
N GLY A 144 7.44 -2.94 3.85
CA GLY A 144 8.64 -2.39 4.47
C GLY A 144 9.23 -1.19 3.71
N ARG A 145 10.24 -0.56 4.31
CA ARG A 145 10.83 0.69 3.83
C ARG A 145 11.44 0.56 2.43
N ASP A 146 12.41 -0.35 2.27
CA ASP A 146 13.22 -0.40 1.06
C ASP A 146 12.39 -0.74 -0.19
N PRO A 147 11.48 -1.74 -0.18
CA PRO A 147 10.65 -2.01 -1.35
C PRO A 147 9.72 -0.85 -1.71
N VAL A 148 9.16 -0.15 -0.71
CA VAL A 148 8.29 1.01 -0.97
C VAL A 148 9.09 2.16 -1.58
N VAL A 149 10.27 2.47 -1.04
CA VAL A 149 11.13 3.53 -1.58
C VAL A 149 11.56 3.23 -3.01
N GLN A 150 11.99 1.99 -3.29
CA GLN A 150 12.36 1.56 -4.64
C GLN A 150 11.19 1.67 -5.64
N ARG A 151 9.98 1.28 -5.23
CA ARG A 151 8.77 1.46 -6.04
C ARG A 151 8.52 2.94 -6.31
N LEU A 152 8.63 3.80 -5.29
CA LEU A 152 8.43 5.23 -5.47
C LEU A 152 9.49 5.88 -6.36
N ASP A 153 10.73 5.39 -6.33
CA ASP A 153 11.77 5.81 -7.28
C ASP A 153 11.35 5.51 -8.72
N GLN A 154 10.82 4.32 -8.99
CA GLN A 154 10.30 3.97 -10.32
C GLN A 154 9.07 4.79 -10.71
N ILE A 155 8.17 5.05 -9.77
CA ILE A 155 6.98 5.89 -9.98
C ILE A 155 7.37 7.31 -10.37
N LEU A 156 8.40 7.88 -9.73
CA LEU A 156 8.87 9.23 -10.02
C LEU A 156 9.47 9.37 -11.42
N LEU A 157 9.94 8.29 -12.04
CA LEU A 157 10.37 8.28 -13.44
C LEU A 157 9.22 8.42 -14.44
N LEU A 158 7.97 8.20 -14.01
CA LEU A 158 6.79 8.38 -14.87
C LEU A 158 6.37 9.86 -15.00
N PHE A 159 6.84 10.72 -14.09
CA PHE A 159 6.46 12.14 -13.99
C PHE A 159 7.45 13.10 -14.66
#